data_AF-A0A6L2PGW6-F1
#
_entry.id   AF-A0A6L2PGW6-F1
#
_cell.length_a   1.000
_cell.length_b   1.000
_cell.length_c   1.000
_cell.angle_alpha   90.00
_cell.angle_beta   90.00
_cell.angle_gamma   90.00
#
_symmetry.space_group_name_H-M   'P 1'
#
loop_
_entity.id
_entity.type
_entity.pdbx_description
1 polymer ?
#
loop_
_entity_poly.entity_id
_entity_poly.type
_entity_poly.pdbx_seq_one_letter_code
_entity_poly.pdbx_strand_id
1 'polypeptide(L)'
;MKDPKGLPMADEEGFRRVCEEDYAYMAPMFYVRSVSQPAKCAPVRLPTQYFQAHLAIALSKDSAYKNTINRNGVLKRLKGDTWMLSASKSKPYLVSAGIKHIVPLLAVLLIGIATASILLVLELKGGAAIKMLSYVHPERRLRKERRGVWTGKAWLM
;
A
#
# COMPACT_ATOMS: atom_id res chain seq x y z
N MET A 1 -0.10 23.82 -17.22
CA MET A 1 -0.15 25.00 -16.34
C MET A 1 -1.61 25.28 -16.02
N LYS A 2 -2.02 25.21 -14.75
CA LYS A 2 -3.41 25.40 -14.30
C LYS A 2 -3.67 26.92 -14.17
N ASP A 3 -4.86 27.38 -14.56
CA ASP A 3 -5.23 28.79 -14.74
C ASP A 3 -4.83 29.75 -13.59
N PRO A 4 -4.26 30.94 -13.87
CA PRO A 4 -3.86 31.92 -12.86
C PRO A 4 -5.05 32.55 -12.10
N LYS A 5 -6.29 32.33 -12.56
CA LYS A 5 -7.52 32.76 -11.87
C LYS A 5 -8.01 31.78 -10.80
N GLY A 6 -7.38 30.60 -10.68
CA GLY A 6 -7.79 29.54 -9.76
C GLY A 6 -7.08 29.52 -8.42
N LEU A 7 -6.20 30.50 -8.14
CA LEU A 7 -5.44 30.53 -6.89
C LEU A 7 -6.32 31.03 -5.73
N PRO A 8 -6.22 30.41 -4.55
CA PRO A 8 -6.92 30.90 -3.36
C PRO A 8 -6.36 32.28 -2.99
N MET A 9 -7.25 33.23 -2.70
CA MET A 9 -6.86 34.57 -2.24
C MET A 9 -6.44 34.60 -0.76
N ALA A 10 -6.86 33.59 0.00
CA ALA A 10 -6.57 33.44 1.43
C ALA A 10 -6.15 32.01 1.73
N ASP A 11 -5.32 31.84 2.76
CA ASP A 11 -4.86 30.52 3.19
C ASP A 11 -6.03 29.60 3.55
N GLU A 12 -7.06 30.13 4.22
CA GLU A 12 -8.26 29.38 4.62
C GLU A 12 -8.99 28.78 3.40
N GLU A 13 -9.09 29.54 2.32
CA GLU A 13 -9.68 29.08 1.06
C GLU A 13 -8.83 27.97 0.43
N GLY A 14 -7.51 28.10 0.51
CA GLY A 14 -6.58 27.07 0.06
C GLY A 14 -6.79 25.76 0.81
N PHE A 15 -6.92 25.80 2.13
CA PHE A 15 -7.19 24.61 2.95
C PHE A 15 -8.57 24.02 2.69
N ARG A 16 -9.61 24.85 2.51
CA ARG A 16 -10.94 24.37 2.16
C ARG A 16 -10.91 23.56 0.87
N ARG A 17 -10.23 24.08 -0.17
CA ARG A 17 -10.11 23.39 -1.47
C ARG A 17 -9.30 22.10 -1.40
N VAL A 18 -8.27 22.02 -0.56
CA VAL A 18 -7.54 20.76 -0.32
C VAL A 18 -8.47 19.66 0.21
N CYS A 19 -9.55 20.03 0.87
CA CYS A 19 -10.46 19.10 1.52
C CYS A 19 -11.70 18.75 0.68
N GLU A 20 -12.15 19.67 -0.16
CA GLU A 20 -13.32 19.50 -1.02
C GLU A 20 -12.96 19.04 -2.44
N GLU A 21 -11.72 19.28 -2.88
CA GLU A 21 -11.26 19.03 -4.24
C GLU A 21 -9.90 18.31 -4.27
N ASP A 22 -9.54 17.72 -5.40
CA ASP A 22 -8.18 17.22 -5.66
C ASP A 22 -7.21 18.39 -5.90
N TYR A 23 -6.91 19.12 -4.83
CA TYR A 23 -6.10 20.33 -4.84
C TYR A 23 -4.86 20.20 -3.95
N ALA A 24 -3.71 20.63 -4.46
CA ALA A 24 -2.47 20.73 -3.70
C ALA A 24 -2.23 22.19 -3.32
N TYR A 25 -2.10 22.46 -2.02
CA TYR A 25 -1.81 23.79 -1.50
C TYR A 25 -0.46 23.82 -0.79
N MET A 26 0.30 24.89 -1.03
CA MET A 26 1.60 25.11 -0.39
C MET A 26 1.44 26.15 0.71
N ALA A 27 1.66 25.73 1.96
CA ALA A 27 1.55 26.60 3.12
C ALA A 27 2.72 26.35 4.09
N PRO A 28 3.06 27.35 4.93
CA PRO A 28 4.00 27.13 6.01
C PRO A 28 3.51 26.06 6.98
N MET A 29 4.40 25.13 7.34
CA MET A 29 4.10 23.98 8.21
C MET A 29 3.48 24.35 9.56
N PHE A 30 3.85 25.50 10.12
CA PHE A 30 3.29 25.98 11.38
C PHE A 30 1.80 26.34 11.26
N TYR A 31 1.37 26.83 10.09
CA TYR A 31 0.00 27.22 9.81
C TYR A 31 -0.89 26.02 9.49
N VAL A 32 -0.35 25.02 8.79
CA VAL A 32 -1.04 23.72 8.58
C VAL A 32 -1.48 23.13 9.92
N ARG A 33 -0.63 23.21 10.95
CA ARG A 33 -0.94 22.65 12.27
C ARG A 33 -2.09 23.36 12.96
N SER A 34 -2.16 24.69 12.90
CA SER A 34 -3.24 25.47 13.51
C SER A 34 -4.57 25.29 12.78
N VAL A 35 -4.55 25.19 11.44
CA VAL A 35 -5.76 25.08 10.62
C VAL A 35 -6.26 23.64 10.49
N SER A 36 -5.39 22.64 10.64
CA SER A 36 -5.79 21.22 10.63
C SER A 36 -6.66 20.81 11.82
N GLN A 37 -6.66 21.56 12.92
CA GLN A 37 -7.50 21.26 14.08
C GLN A 37 -8.99 21.59 13.85
N PRO A 38 -9.35 22.77 13.31
CA PRO A 38 -10.73 23.08 12.96
C PRO A 38 -11.19 22.45 11.64
N ALA A 39 -10.28 22.13 10.71
CA ALA A 39 -10.63 21.52 9.45
C ALA A 39 -11.06 20.05 9.65
N LYS A 40 -12.23 19.66 9.14
CA LYS A 40 -12.79 18.28 9.25
C LYS A 40 -12.04 17.22 8.43
N CYS A 41 -10.90 17.58 7.85
CA CYS A 41 -10.11 16.81 6.91
C CYS A 41 -8.65 16.79 7.39
N ALA A 42 -7.97 15.67 7.17
CA ALA A 42 -6.57 15.51 7.54
C ALA A 42 -5.67 15.70 6.30
N PRO A 43 -5.10 16.90 6.06
CA PRO A 43 -4.23 17.10 4.91
C PRO A 43 -2.98 16.22 5.02
N VAL A 44 -2.69 15.48 3.95
CA VAL A 44 -1.51 14.61 3.85
C VAL A 44 -0.32 15.45 3.40
N ARG A 45 0.78 15.37 4.15
CA ARG A 45 2.02 16.07 3.80
C ARG A 45 2.82 15.26 2.79
N LEU A 46 3.24 15.89 1.70
CA LEU A 46 4.14 15.27 0.74
C LEU A 46 5.59 15.42 1.21
N PRO A 47 6.35 14.31 1.41
CA PRO A 47 7.65 14.34 2.07
C PRO A 47 8.77 15.00 1.25
N THR A 48 8.59 15.17 -0.07
CA THR A 48 9.66 15.57 -0.99
C THR A 48 9.55 17.00 -1.52
N GLN A 49 8.55 17.77 -1.10
CA GLN A 49 8.28 19.12 -1.64
C GLN A 49 8.16 20.19 -0.55
N TYR A 50 9.19 20.31 0.28
CA TYR A 50 9.30 21.41 1.25
C TYR A 50 10.57 22.22 1.00
N PHE A 51 10.47 23.54 1.21
CA PHE A 51 11.64 24.40 1.33
C PHE A 51 11.77 24.87 2.77
N GLN A 52 13.02 25.08 3.21
CA GLN A 52 13.26 25.70 4.49
C GLN A 52 13.04 27.20 4.36
N ALA A 53 12.15 27.74 5.20
CA ALA A 53 11.89 29.16 5.30
C ALA A 53 12.18 29.63 6.72
N HIS A 54 12.83 30.79 6.83
CA HIS A 54 13.08 31.44 8.11
C HIS A 54 12.15 32.63 8.26
N LEU A 55 11.41 32.68 9.36
CA LEU A 55 10.63 33.85 9.73
C LEU A 55 11.58 34.89 10.34
N ALA A 56 11.58 36.10 9.79
CA ALA A 56 12.37 37.22 10.27
C ALA A 56 11.48 38.43 10.56
N ILE A 57 11.90 39.26 11.52
CA ILE A 57 11.25 40.53 11.81
C ILE A 57 11.99 41.60 11.01
N ALA A 58 11.28 42.26 10.09
CA ALA A 58 11.82 43.40 9.38
C ALA A 58 11.81 44.63 10.31
N LEU A 59 12.98 45.19 10.57
CA LEU A 59 13.17 46.41 11.35
C LEU A 59 13.72 47.51 10.44
N SER A 60 13.35 48.77 10.69
CA SER A 60 13.99 49.90 10.02
C SER A 60 15.49 49.94 10.36
N LYS A 61 16.29 50.46 9.42
CA LYS A 61 17.77 50.44 9.51
C LYS A 61 18.29 51.07 10.81
N ASP A 62 17.60 52.11 11.29
CA ASP A 62 17.98 52.90 12.46
C ASP A 62 17.11 52.61 13.71
N SER A 63 16.48 51.43 13.77
CA SER A 63 15.67 51.04 14.94
C SER A 63 16.53 50.74 16.17
N ALA A 64 16.29 51.46 17.27
CA ALA A 64 16.89 51.19 18.58
C ALA A 64 16.58 49.78 19.12
N TYR A 65 15.54 49.13 18.60
CA TYR A 65 15.10 47.79 19.03
C TYR A 65 15.90 46.65 18.41
N LYS A 66 16.76 46.91 17.42
CA LYS A 66 17.58 45.89 16.75
C LYS A 66 18.43 45.09 17.74
N ASN A 67 19.03 45.77 18.72
CA ASN A 67 19.89 45.13 19.72
C ASN A 67 19.10 44.48 20.87
N THR A 68 17.89 44.97 21.15
CA THR A 68 17.03 44.45 22.23
C THR A 68 16.35 43.16 21.82
N ILE A 69 15.84 43.08 20.58
CA ILE A 69 15.15 41.88 20.08
C ILE A 69 16.12 40.71 19.87
N ASN A 70 17.38 41.00 19.55
CA ASN A 70 18.41 39.97 19.39
C ASN A 70 18.95 39.43 20.74
N ARG A 71 18.54 40.01 21.87
CA ARG A 71 19.06 39.63 23.20
C ARG A 71 18.28 38.44 23.78
N ASN A 72 19.02 37.38 24.08
CA ASN A 72 18.72 36.37 25.11
C ASN A 72 17.48 35.48 24.92
N GLY A 73 17.34 34.80 23.77
CA GLY A 73 16.55 33.56 23.70
C GLY A 73 15.06 33.67 24.05
N VAL A 74 14.53 34.88 24.25
CA VAL A 74 13.13 35.16 24.59
C VAL A 74 12.22 34.60 23.50
N LEU A 75 12.62 34.75 22.24
CA LEU A 75 11.92 34.17 21.10
C LEU A 75 11.90 32.63 21.15
N LYS A 76 12.96 31.99 21.65
CA LYS A 76 13.02 30.53 21.81
C LYS A 76 12.07 30.07 22.91
N ARG A 77 11.96 30.83 24.01
CA ARG A 77 11.02 30.57 25.10
C ARG A 77 9.57 30.76 24.67
N LEU A 78 9.25 31.90 24.06
CA LEU A 78 7.93 32.16 23.47
C LEU A 78 7.57 31.07 22.44
N LYS A 79 8.54 30.63 21.63
CA LYS A 79 8.32 29.55 20.68
C LYS A 79 7.92 28.24 21.37
N GLY A 80 8.57 27.90 22.48
CA GLY A 80 8.22 26.73 23.28
C GLY A 80 6.81 26.85 23.86
N ASP A 81 6.53 27.96 24.53
CA ASP A 81 5.29 28.14 25.30
C ASP A 81 4.06 28.20 24.41
N THR A 82 4.09 28.94 23.29
CA THR A 82 2.90 29.13 22.45
C THR A 82 2.66 27.96 21.48
N TRP A 83 3.71 27.38 20.87
CA TRP A 83 3.54 26.32 19.87
C TRP A 83 3.52 24.90 20.44
N MET A 84 4.07 24.64 21.64
CA MET A 84 3.96 23.30 22.24
C MET A 84 2.58 23.02 22.85
N LEU A 85 1.83 24.05 23.26
CA LEU A 85 0.46 23.87 23.77
C LEU A 85 -0.51 23.38 22.67
N SER A 86 -0.31 23.79 21.41
CA SER A 86 -1.09 23.31 20.27
C SER A 86 -0.56 22.01 19.65
N ALA A 87 0.50 21.44 20.22
CA ALA A 87 1.04 20.17 19.76
C ALA A 87 0.18 19.01 20.27
N SER A 88 -1.03 18.87 19.71
CA SER A 88 -1.77 17.62 19.83
C SER A 88 -0.83 16.49 19.41
N LYS A 89 -0.64 15.54 20.32
CA LYS A 89 0.18 14.34 20.11
C LYS A 89 -0.19 13.78 18.75
N SER A 90 0.72 13.87 17.78
CA SER A 90 0.57 13.16 16.52
C SER A 90 0.49 11.69 16.93
N LYS A 91 -0.72 11.13 16.89
CA LYS A 91 -0.91 9.70 17.07
C LYS A 91 0.04 9.04 16.07
N PRO A 92 0.89 8.10 16.50
CA PRO A 92 1.74 7.39 15.55
C PRO A 92 0.82 6.89 14.45
N TYR A 93 1.26 7.09 13.20
CA TYR A 93 0.66 6.50 12.03
C TYR A 93 0.81 4.99 12.19
N LEU A 94 -0.05 4.41 13.02
CA LEU A 94 -0.25 2.99 13.09
C LEU A 94 -0.83 2.68 11.71
N VAL A 95 0.04 2.16 10.86
CA VAL A 95 -0.36 1.43 9.66
C VAL A 95 -1.14 0.23 10.17
N SER A 96 -2.39 0.46 10.55
CA SER A 96 -3.37 -0.59 10.63
C SER A 96 -3.52 -1.00 9.18
N ALA A 97 -2.77 -2.03 8.79
CA ALA A 97 -2.86 -2.64 7.48
C ALA A 97 -4.31 -3.11 7.36
N GLY A 98 -5.15 -2.26 6.77
CA GLY A 98 -6.57 -2.52 6.66
C GLY A 98 -6.74 -3.84 5.94
N ILE A 99 -7.65 -4.67 6.44
CA ILE A 99 -7.98 -6.01 5.91
C ILE A 99 -8.16 -5.97 4.37
N LYS A 100 -8.60 -4.83 3.83
CA LYS A 100 -8.69 -4.52 2.39
C LYS A 100 -7.43 -4.83 1.58
N HIS A 101 -6.23 -4.64 2.14
CA HIS A 101 -4.97 -4.94 1.43
C HIS A 101 -4.63 -6.44 1.40
N ILE A 102 -5.23 -7.25 2.30
CA ILE A 102 -4.99 -8.69 2.42
C ILE A 102 -6.01 -9.49 1.57
N VAL A 103 -7.15 -8.88 1.21
CA VAL A 103 -8.20 -9.48 0.36
C VAL A 103 -7.68 -10.13 -0.92
N PRO A 104 -6.81 -9.50 -1.76
CA PRO A 104 -6.35 -10.15 -2.98
C PRO A 104 -5.53 -11.41 -2.70
N LEU A 105 -4.76 -11.41 -1.60
CA LEU A 105 -3.94 -12.54 -1.19
C LEU A 105 -4.81 -13.72 -0.71
N LEU A 106 -5.86 -13.42 0.07
CA LEU A 106 -6.87 -14.39 0.48
C LEU A 106 -7.67 -14.95 -0.71
N ALA A 107 -7.99 -14.12 -1.71
CA ALA A 107 -8.73 -14.55 -2.89
C ALA A 107 -7.94 -15.57 -3.72
N VAL A 108 -6.65 -15.32 -3.95
CA VAL A 108 -5.76 -16.25 -4.67
C VAL A 108 -5.64 -17.58 -3.92
N LEU A 109 -5.53 -17.54 -2.59
CA LEU A 109 -5.47 -18.75 -1.76
C LEU A 109 -6.75 -19.60 -1.90
N LEU A 110 -7.93 -18.96 -1.83
CA LEU A 110 -9.21 -19.66 -1.96
C LEU A 110 -9.40 -20.31 -3.33
N ILE A 111 -8.97 -19.63 -4.40
CA ILE A 111 -9.01 -20.19 -5.76
C ILE A 111 -8.09 -21.42 -5.85
N GLY A 112 -6.89 -21.36 -5.25
CA GLY A 112 -5.97 -22.50 -5.19
C GLY A 112 -6.55 -23.71 -4.45
N ILE A 113 -7.19 -23.49 -3.30
CA ILE A 113 -7.84 -24.56 -2.53
C ILE A 113 -9.01 -25.16 -3.32
N ALA A 114 -9.83 -24.32 -3.96
CA ALA A 114 -10.97 -24.78 -4.74
C ALA A 114 -10.54 -25.61 -5.96
N THR A 115 -9.53 -25.15 -6.70
CA THR A 115 -9.00 -25.87 -7.88
C THR A 115 -8.38 -27.21 -7.50
N ALA A 116 -7.55 -27.25 -6.45
CA ALA A 116 -6.99 -28.50 -5.93
C ALA A 116 -8.08 -29.48 -5.49
N SER A 117 -9.12 -28.97 -4.81
CA SER A 117 -10.26 -29.79 -4.35
C SER A 117 -11.06 -30.37 -5.52
N ILE A 118 -11.28 -29.60 -6.59
CA ILE A 118 -11.98 -30.07 -7.81
C ILE A 118 -11.17 -31.16 -8.51
N LEU A 119 -9.86 -30.97 -8.68
CA LEU A 119 -8.98 -31.97 -9.28
C LEU A 119 -9.01 -33.28 -8.49
N LEU A 120 -8.97 -33.20 -7.16
CA LEU A 120 -9.01 -34.39 -6.30
C LEU A 120 -10.35 -35.15 -6.42
N VAL A 121 -11.48 -34.45 -6.51
CA VAL A 121 -12.80 -35.08 -6.73
C VAL A 121 -12.89 -35.73 -8.12
N LEU A 122 -12.33 -35.10 -9.15
CA LEU A 122 -12.27 -35.65 -10.50
C LEU A 122 -11.39 -36.91 -10.55
N GLU A 123 -10.26 -36.92 -9.85
CA GLU A 123 -9.40 -38.10 -9.74
C GLU A 123 -10.06 -39.22 -8.94
N LEU A 124 -10.81 -38.93 -7.87
CA LEU A 124 -11.53 -39.96 -7.13
C LEU A 124 -12.65 -40.60 -7.96
N LYS A 125 -13.42 -39.80 -8.71
CA LYS A 125 -14.49 -40.32 -9.57
C LYS A 125 -13.95 -40.98 -10.85
N GLY A 126 -12.98 -40.34 -11.51
CA GLY A 126 -12.34 -40.85 -12.73
C GLY A 126 -11.41 -42.04 -12.45
N GLY A 127 -10.67 -42.01 -11.35
CA GLY A 127 -9.82 -43.09 -10.88
C GLY A 127 -10.61 -44.31 -10.40
N ALA A 128 -11.83 -44.14 -9.86
CA ALA A 128 -12.73 -45.27 -9.59
C ALA A 128 -13.19 -45.96 -10.90
N ALA A 129 -13.48 -45.19 -11.95
CA ALA A 129 -13.82 -45.73 -13.27
C ALA A 129 -12.63 -46.42 -13.94
N ILE A 130 -11.42 -45.84 -13.83
CA ILE A 130 -10.18 -46.41 -14.41
C ILE A 130 -9.69 -47.63 -13.61
N LYS A 131 -9.86 -47.65 -12.28
CA LYS A 131 -9.55 -48.84 -11.45
C LYS A 131 -10.51 -50.00 -11.73
N MET A 132 -11.80 -49.75 -12.00
CA MET A 132 -12.72 -50.82 -12.45
C MET A 132 -12.32 -51.39 -13.82
N LEU A 133 -11.89 -50.55 -14.76
CA LEU A 133 -11.39 -51.00 -16.07
C LEU A 133 -10.07 -51.77 -15.98
N SER A 134 -9.19 -51.42 -15.04
CA SER A 134 -7.94 -52.17 -14.80
C SER A 134 -8.15 -53.50 -14.09
N TYR A 135 -9.17 -53.65 -13.23
CA TYR A 135 -9.46 -54.94 -12.57
C TYR A 135 -10.08 -55.98 -13.52
N VAL A 136 -10.75 -55.55 -14.60
CA VAL A 136 -11.35 -56.46 -15.60
C VAL A 136 -10.32 -57.02 -16.59
N HIS A 137 -9.08 -56.52 -16.60
CA HIS A 137 -8.08 -56.94 -17.60
C HIS A 137 -6.73 -57.53 -17.11
N PRO A 138 -6.66 -58.38 -16.06
CA PRO A 138 -5.42 -59.12 -15.76
C PRO A 138 -5.27 -60.47 -16.51
N GLU A 139 -6.30 -60.99 -17.18
CA GLU A 139 -6.30 -62.39 -17.67
C GLU A 139 -5.71 -62.62 -19.09
N ARG A 140 -5.28 -61.59 -19.82
CA ARG A 140 -4.71 -61.79 -21.19
C ARG A 140 -3.19 -61.80 -21.29
N ARG A 141 -2.47 -61.64 -20.17
CA ARG A 141 -0.99 -61.61 -20.19
C ARG A 141 -0.29 -62.94 -19.90
N LEU A 142 -1.02 -64.02 -19.58
CA LEU A 142 -0.42 -65.34 -19.32
C LEU A 142 -0.49 -66.34 -20.50
N ARG A 143 -1.07 -65.95 -21.65
CA ARG A 143 -1.17 -66.85 -22.83
C ARG A 143 -0.16 -66.62 -23.94
N LYS A 144 0.68 -65.58 -23.86
CA LYS A 144 1.65 -65.27 -24.94
C LYS A 144 3.04 -65.86 -24.73
N GLU A 145 3.35 -66.35 -23.54
CA GLU A 145 4.69 -66.86 -23.20
C GLU A 145 4.82 -68.39 -23.25
N ARG A 146 3.75 -69.10 -23.65
CA ARG A 146 3.76 -70.58 -23.81
C ARG A 146 3.64 -71.07 -25.26
N ARG A 147 3.71 -70.19 -26.25
CA ARG A 147 3.65 -70.52 -27.70
C ARG A 147 4.91 -70.13 -28.50
N GLY A 148 6.01 -69.82 -27.82
CA GLY A 148 7.32 -69.57 -28.44
C GLY A 148 8.27 -70.77 -28.43
N VAL A 149 7.81 -71.93 -27.97
CA VAL A 149 8.54 -73.21 -28.12
C VAL A 149 7.77 -74.02 -29.17
N TRP A 150 8.48 -74.56 -30.15
CA TRP A 150 8.01 -75.44 -31.24
C TRP A 150 7.51 -74.76 -32.51
N THR A 151 8.48 -74.35 -33.35
CA THR A 151 8.55 -74.46 -34.84
C THR A 151 9.65 -73.48 -35.23
N GLY A 152 10.80 -73.84 -35.80
CA GLY A 152 11.17 -74.97 -36.62
C GLY A 152 11.88 -74.40 -37.85
N LYS A 153 13.00 -75.04 -38.23
CA LYS A 153 13.73 -74.96 -39.52
C LYS A 153 14.73 -73.79 -39.61
N ALA A 154 16.04 -74.06 -39.67
CA ALA A 154 16.81 -74.78 -40.71
C ALA A 154 16.88 -73.99 -42.03
N TRP A 155 18.02 -74.16 -42.72
CA TRP A 155 18.51 -73.56 -43.98
C TRP A 155 19.52 -72.42 -43.76
N LEU A 156 20.84 -72.72 -43.75
CA LEU A 156 21.76 -72.83 -44.92
C LEU A 156 21.97 -71.49 -45.64
N MET A 157 23.07 -70.82 -45.31
CA MET A 157 24.10 -70.35 -46.25
C MET A 157 25.37 -70.01 -45.47
#